data_AF-A0A2N0MBN9-F1
#
_entry.id   AF-A0A2N0MBN9-F1
#
_cell.length_a   1.000
_cell.length_b   1.000
_cell.length_c   1.000
_cell.angle_alpha   90.00
_cell.angle_beta   90.00
_cell.angle_gamma   90.00
#
_symmetry.space_group_name_H-M   'P 1'
#
loop_
_entity.id
_entity.type
_entity.pdbx_description
1 polymer ?
#
loop_
_entity_poly.entity_id
_entity_poly.type
_entity_poly.pdbx_seq_one_letter_code
_entity_poly.pdbx_strand_id
1 'polypeptide(L)'
;MLVGTKEGVVFLQRDAAGSGWSVAHRALTDKHIHAVIIEPTTNTIFAGATQDTVYASQDDGQTWEKRDKGITQQDIYSLAATQINGKVRVFAGTQPAHLFYSDDMGKNWSELTALRSVDTSAWHFPGPPHIAHTKHINFHPGNPETMFVSIEVGGLLKSTDGGQKFEVITGMDDDVHRTVINPQDPDRIYVTGGDGMYVTSNGGGSWEHWTTTDHEIGGYPDLLTLRPSDPNVAFVAAAHHGPGSWRTSHNAGSRISRSDDGGKTWQVLGNGLPDRLKGSIEAMSLEDWGESFSVFAATATGEVWGSDDGGQSWSEIISGLAPISKGNHYVNLVPA
;
A
#
# COMPACT_ATOMS: atom_id res chain seq x y z
N MET A 1 1.37 -10.11 -13.15
CA MET A 1 1.42 -9.43 -11.84
C MET A 1 2.85 -9.05 -11.51
N LEU A 2 3.07 -7.89 -10.87
CA LEU A 2 4.38 -7.42 -10.40
C LEU A 2 4.45 -7.54 -8.88
N VAL A 3 5.54 -8.08 -8.37
CA VAL A 3 5.77 -8.21 -6.92
C VAL A 3 7.10 -7.56 -6.56
N GLY A 4 7.05 -6.47 -5.80
CA GLY A 4 8.24 -5.86 -5.20
C GLY A 4 8.74 -6.69 -4.03
N THR A 5 10.02 -7.05 -4.04
CA THR A 5 10.64 -7.88 -2.99
C THR A 5 11.93 -7.23 -2.50
N LYS A 6 12.52 -7.83 -1.45
CA LYS A 6 13.88 -7.50 -1.00
C LYS A 6 14.95 -7.67 -2.10
N GLU A 7 14.70 -8.50 -3.11
CA GLU A 7 15.66 -8.83 -4.18
C GLU A 7 15.12 -8.44 -5.56
N GLY A 8 14.45 -7.29 -5.64
CA GLY A 8 13.98 -6.69 -6.89
C GLY A 8 12.51 -6.89 -7.17
N VAL A 9 12.15 -6.69 -8.43
CA VAL A 9 10.78 -6.89 -8.94
C VAL A 9 10.69 -8.27 -9.58
N VAL A 10 9.70 -9.05 -9.13
CA VAL A 10 9.37 -10.36 -9.69
C VAL A 10 8.15 -10.21 -10.60
N PHE A 11 8.31 -10.63 -11.86
CA PHE A 11 7.23 -10.66 -12.84
C PHE A 11 6.60 -12.05 -12.80
N LEU A 12 5.38 -12.11 -12.29
CA LEU A 12 4.59 -13.34 -12.27
C LEU A 12 3.63 -13.36 -13.47
N GLN A 13 3.63 -14.47 -14.19
CA GLN A 13 2.72 -14.72 -15.30
C GLN A 13 1.81 -15.89 -14.96
N ARG A 14 0.60 -15.86 -15.50
CA ARG A 14 -0.35 -16.96 -15.41
C ARG A 14 -0.04 -17.97 -16.51
N ASP A 15 -0.01 -19.25 -16.17
CA ASP A 15 0.34 -20.30 -17.12
C ASP A 15 -0.79 -20.48 -18.15
N ALA A 16 -0.44 -20.55 -19.43
CA ALA A 16 -1.43 -20.65 -20.52
C ALA A 16 -2.30 -21.93 -20.47
N ALA A 17 -1.86 -22.96 -19.74
CA ALA A 17 -2.50 -24.28 -19.69
C ALA A 17 -3.35 -24.52 -18.42
N GLY A 18 -3.54 -23.53 -17.54
CA GLY A 18 -4.33 -23.73 -16.32
C GLY A 18 -4.39 -22.50 -15.40
N SER A 19 -4.71 -22.74 -14.12
CA SER A 19 -4.76 -21.71 -13.07
C SER A 19 -3.40 -21.45 -12.39
N GLY A 20 -2.33 -22.08 -12.89
CA GLY A 20 -0.98 -21.97 -12.34
C GLY A 20 -0.32 -20.62 -12.58
N TRP A 21 0.69 -20.32 -11.77
CA TRP A 21 1.52 -19.12 -11.89
C TRP A 21 3.00 -19.50 -11.93
N SER A 22 3.77 -18.77 -12.72
CA SER A 22 5.22 -18.95 -12.83
C SER A 22 5.97 -17.61 -12.83
N VAL A 23 7.24 -17.63 -12.43
CA VAL A 23 8.13 -16.47 -12.55
C VAL A 23 8.54 -16.34 -14.02
N ALA A 24 8.11 -15.26 -14.67
CA ALA A 24 8.49 -14.94 -16.04
C ALA A 24 9.94 -14.40 -16.10
N HIS A 25 10.22 -13.36 -15.32
CA HIS A 25 11.58 -12.81 -15.15
C HIS A 25 11.70 -12.01 -13.85
N ARG A 26 12.93 -11.59 -13.54
CA ARG A 26 13.27 -10.74 -12.40
C ARG A 26 14.05 -9.52 -12.89
N ALA A 27 13.81 -8.38 -12.27
CA ALA A 27 14.51 -7.13 -12.57
C ALA A 27 14.92 -6.40 -11.29
N LEU A 28 15.89 -5.49 -11.39
CA LEU A 28 16.43 -4.74 -10.24
C LEU A 28 16.86 -5.66 -9.08
N THR A 29 17.50 -6.79 -9.39
CA THR A 29 17.79 -7.88 -8.44
C THR A 29 18.76 -7.51 -7.32
N ASP A 30 19.36 -6.32 -7.39
CA ASP A 30 20.24 -5.73 -6.38
C ASP A 30 19.56 -4.59 -5.61
N LYS A 31 18.22 -4.47 -5.70
CA LYS A 31 17.41 -3.46 -5.02
C LYS A 31 16.34 -4.11 -4.17
N HIS A 32 16.10 -3.56 -2.99
CA HIS A 32 14.91 -3.89 -2.21
C HIS A 32 13.81 -2.87 -2.55
N ILE A 33 12.73 -3.39 -3.13
CA ILE A 33 11.61 -2.62 -3.68
C ILE A 33 10.49 -2.50 -2.65
N HIS A 34 10.14 -1.27 -2.29
CA HIS A 34 9.05 -0.94 -1.36
C HIS A 34 7.72 -0.70 -2.06
N ALA A 35 7.74 -0.09 -3.24
CA ALA A 35 6.54 0.30 -3.98
C ALA A 35 6.70 0.01 -5.47
N VAL A 36 5.63 -0.50 -6.09
CA VAL A 36 5.55 -0.69 -7.55
C VAL A 36 4.19 -0.19 -8.02
N ILE A 37 4.16 0.63 -9.06
CA ILE A 37 2.93 1.04 -9.74
C ILE A 37 3.09 0.90 -11.25
N ILE A 38 1.97 0.68 -11.93
CA ILE A 38 1.86 0.79 -13.39
C ILE A 38 1.01 2.02 -13.67
N GLU A 39 1.57 2.98 -14.39
CA GLU A 39 0.82 4.15 -14.87
C GLU A 39 0.08 3.76 -16.16
N PRO A 40 -1.28 3.76 -16.16
CA PRO A 40 -2.05 3.12 -17.23
C PRO A 40 -2.09 3.89 -18.56
N THR A 41 -1.78 5.18 -18.58
CA THR A 41 -1.82 5.99 -19.81
C THR A 41 -0.66 5.64 -20.74
N THR A 42 0.50 5.36 -20.15
CA THR A 42 1.75 5.08 -20.89
C THR A 42 2.25 3.65 -20.71
N ASN A 43 1.63 2.88 -19.81
CA ASN A 43 2.14 1.59 -19.29
C ASN A 43 3.55 1.69 -18.69
N THR A 44 3.95 2.89 -18.23
CA THR A 44 5.24 3.04 -17.55
C THR A 44 5.15 2.37 -16.18
N ILE A 45 6.07 1.46 -15.91
CA ILE A 45 6.22 0.82 -14.60
C ILE A 45 7.19 1.66 -13.78
N PHE A 46 6.80 2.02 -12.55
CA PHE A 46 7.68 2.66 -11.59
C PHE A 46 7.97 1.73 -10.42
N ALA A 47 9.22 1.71 -9.96
CA ALA A 47 9.65 0.98 -8.77
C ALA A 47 10.37 1.94 -7.82
N GLY A 48 9.88 2.01 -6.58
CA GLY A 48 10.47 2.76 -5.48
C GLY A 48 11.32 1.83 -4.61
N ALA A 49 12.59 2.20 -4.43
CA ALA A 49 13.57 1.38 -3.72
C ALA A 49 13.93 1.95 -2.34
N THR A 50 14.31 1.05 -1.43
CA THR A 50 14.94 1.38 -0.15
C THR A 50 16.43 1.61 -0.33
N GLN A 51 17.02 2.48 0.50
CA GLN A 51 18.41 2.95 0.43
C GLN A 51 18.79 3.50 -0.96
N ASP A 52 17.78 3.83 -1.75
CA ASP A 52 17.86 4.34 -3.11
C ASP A 52 16.57 5.13 -3.40
N THR A 53 16.23 5.29 -4.69
CA THR A 53 15.19 6.21 -5.15
C THR A 53 14.25 5.53 -6.16
N VAL A 54 13.91 6.19 -7.27
CA VAL A 54 12.89 5.74 -8.23
C VAL A 54 13.56 5.21 -9.50
N TYR A 55 13.07 4.06 -9.96
CA TYR A 55 13.38 3.45 -11.24
C TYR A 55 12.12 3.39 -12.10
N ALA A 56 12.26 3.45 -13.41
CA ALA A 56 11.15 3.28 -14.33
C ALA A 56 11.52 2.42 -15.53
N SER A 57 10.51 1.74 -16.07
CA SER A 57 10.58 0.95 -17.31
C SER A 57 9.43 1.34 -18.23
N GLN A 58 9.71 1.37 -19.54
CA GLN A 58 8.73 1.65 -20.61
C GLN A 58 8.64 0.51 -21.63
N ASP A 59 9.21 -0.65 -21.30
CA ASP A 59 9.30 -1.83 -22.15
C ASP A 59 8.93 -3.09 -21.36
N ASP A 60 7.83 -3.01 -20.59
CA ASP A 60 7.30 -4.11 -19.78
C ASP A 60 8.31 -4.73 -18.80
N GLY A 61 9.22 -3.90 -18.28
CA GLY A 61 10.19 -4.29 -17.27
C GLY A 61 11.43 -4.99 -17.81
N GLN A 62 11.68 -4.95 -19.12
CA GLN A 62 12.89 -5.51 -19.74
C GLN A 62 14.13 -4.65 -19.45
N THR A 63 13.99 -3.33 -19.54
CA THR A 63 15.03 -2.38 -19.16
C THR A 63 14.51 -1.36 -18.16
N TRP A 64 15.41 -0.89 -17.31
CA TRP A 64 15.12 0.06 -16.24
C TRP A 64 16.11 1.20 -16.25
N GLU A 65 15.59 2.41 -16.08
CA GLU A 65 16.41 3.59 -15.88
C GLU A 65 16.10 4.23 -14.53
N LYS A 66 17.13 4.77 -13.90
CA LYS A 66 16.98 5.56 -12.68
C LYS A 66 16.36 6.91 -13.06
N ARG A 67 15.27 7.27 -12.40
CA ARG A 67 14.44 8.45 -12.67
C ARG A 67 14.27 9.27 -11.40
N ASP A 68 15.37 9.86 -10.91
CA ASP A 68 15.46 10.46 -9.57
C ASP A 68 15.95 11.92 -9.56
N LYS A 69 16.12 12.55 -10.73
CA LYS A 69 16.64 13.93 -10.80
C LYS A 69 15.70 14.90 -10.07
N GLY A 70 16.18 15.46 -8.96
CA GLY A 70 15.43 16.39 -8.11
C GLY A 70 14.85 15.75 -6.84
N ILE A 71 14.88 14.41 -6.72
CA ILE A 71 14.61 13.74 -5.46
C ILE A 71 15.83 13.93 -4.55
N THR A 72 15.61 14.47 -3.36
CA THR A 72 16.68 14.77 -2.38
C THR A 72 16.71 13.82 -1.19
N GLN A 73 15.72 12.92 -1.09
CA GLN A 73 15.62 11.88 -0.07
C GLN A 73 15.76 10.50 -0.69
N GLN A 74 16.04 9.49 0.13
CA GLN A 74 16.04 8.09 -0.27
C GLN A 74 14.79 7.40 0.30
N ASP A 75 14.75 6.07 0.20
CA ASP A 75 13.71 5.24 0.80
C ASP A 75 12.32 5.59 0.28
N ILE A 76 12.03 5.23 -0.97
CA ILE A 76 10.72 5.49 -1.58
C ILE A 76 9.69 4.53 -0.98
N TYR A 77 8.95 4.99 0.02
CA TYR A 77 7.94 4.19 0.73
C TYR A 77 6.63 4.05 -0.03
N SER A 78 6.27 5.06 -0.83
CA SER A 78 5.03 5.04 -1.59
C SER A 78 5.20 5.71 -2.96
N LEU A 79 4.45 5.17 -3.93
CA LEU A 79 4.31 5.74 -5.26
C LEU A 79 2.82 5.83 -5.58
N ALA A 80 2.43 6.89 -6.26
CA ALA A 80 1.07 7.05 -6.77
C ALA A 80 1.09 7.87 -8.06
N ALA A 81 0.05 7.74 -8.88
CA ALA A 81 -0.12 8.55 -10.08
C ALA A 81 -1.58 8.97 -10.22
N THR A 82 -1.80 10.17 -10.75
CA THR A 82 -3.13 10.67 -11.10
C THR A 82 -3.03 11.61 -12.29
N GLN A 83 -4.17 12.01 -12.86
CA GLN A 83 -4.21 13.01 -13.91
C GLN A 83 -4.65 14.36 -13.34
N ILE A 84 -3.83 15.39 -13.49
CA ILE A 84 -4.16 16.77 -13.14
C ILE A 84 -4.22 17.58 -14.44
N ASN A 85 -5.37 18.22 -14.71
CA ASN A 85 -5.59 18.99 -15.94
C ASN A 85 -5.27 18.20 -17.23
N GLY A 86 -5.64 16.91 -17.26
CA GLY A 86 -5.45 16.01 -18.39
C GLY A 86 -4.00 15.54 -18.62
N LYS A 87 -3.09 15.85 -17.69
CA LYS A 87 -1.69 15.38 -17.72
C LYS A 87 -1.43 14.48 -16.53
N VAL A 88 -0.70 13.41 -16.77
CA VAL A 88 -0.31 12.52 -15.68
C VAL A 88 0.75 13.20 -14.81
N ARG A 89 0.56 13.13 -13.50
CA ARG A 89 1.53 13.46 -12.47
C ARG A 89 1.81 12.23 -11.63
N VAL A 90 3.08 11.91 -11.47
CA VAL A 90 3.56 10.83 -10.59
C VAL A 90 4.03 11.43 -9.28
N PHE A 91 3.77 10.76 -8.17
CA PHE A 91 4.15 11.17 -6.82
C PHE A 91 5.02 10.11 -6.16
N ALA A 92 5.97 10.55 -5.34
CA ALA A 92 6.84 9.68 -4.54
C ALA A 92 6.88 10.18 -3.09
N GLY A 93 6.49 9.31 -2.17
CA GLY A 93 6.61 9.51 -0.73
C GLY A 93 7.85 8.81 -0.18
N THR A 94 8.59 9.46 0.72
CA THR A 94 9.89 8.99 1.19
C THR A 94 9.97 8.78 2.71
N GLN A 95 11.10 8.25 3.18
CA GLN A 95 11.58 8.35 4.56
C GLN A 95 12.90 9.15 4.57
N PRO A 96 13.02 10.26 5.32
CA PRO A 96 11.99 10.94 6.10
C PRO A 96 10.77 11.34 5.27
N ALA A 97 9.65 11.62 5.95
CA ALA A 97 8.37 12.01 5.35
C ALA A 97 8.47 13.28 4.49
N HIS A 98 8.76 13.08 3.20
CA HIS A 98 8.71 14.09 2.15
C HIS A 98 7.75 13.61 1.06
N LEU A 99 7.30 14.53 0.21
CA LEU A 99 6.48 14.24 -0.96
C LEU A 99 7.05 14.96 -2.17
N PHE A 100 7.35 14.19 -3.20
CA PHE A 100 7.83 14.68 -4.49
C PHE A 100 6.78 14.40 -5.56
N TYR A 101 6.78 15.20 -6.61
CA TYR A 101 6.00 14.95 -7.81
C TYR A 101 6.82 15.14 -9.09
N SER A 102 6.36 14.53 -10.17
CA SER A 102 6.91 14.67 -11.52
C SER A 102 5.78 14.76 -12.55
N ASP A 103 5.89 15.73 -13.46
CA ASP A 103 4.98 15.94 -14.59
C ASP A 103 5.53 15.39 -15.91
N ASP A 104 6.67 14.71 -15.88
CA ASP A 104 7.39 14.21 -17.06
C ASP A 104 7.80 12.73 -16.92
N MET A 105 6.92 11.94 -16.28
CA MET A 105 7.09 10.50 -16.06
C MET A 105 8.35 10.15 -15.26
N GLY A 106 8.66 10.95 -14.23
CA GLY A 106 9.78 10.75 -13.32
C GLY A 106 11.12 11.28 -13.80
N LYS A 107 11.21 11.96 -14.95
CA LYS A 107 12.50 12.45 -15.46
C LYS A 107 13.03 13.62 -14.64
N ASN A 108 12.15 14.48 -14.14
CA ASN A 108 12.46 15.56 -13.21
C ASN A 108 11.41 15.57 -12.09
N TRP A 109 11.89 15.75 -10.87
CA TRP A 109 11.06 15.80 -9.67
C TRP A 109 11.16 17.15 -8.98
N SER A 110 10.06 17.56 -8.37
CA SER A 110 9.97 18.73 -7.50
C SER A 110 9.34 18.33 -6.18
N GLU A 111 9.81 18.92 -5.09
CA GLU A 111 9.27 18.66 -3.76
C GLU A 111 8.01 19.50 -3.49
N LEU A 112 6.98 18.89 -2.94
CA LEU A 112 5.83 19.57 -2.32
C LEU A 112 6.16 19.86 -0.85
N THR A 113 6.98 20.89 -0.62
CA THR A 113 7.43 21.29 0.72
C THR A 113 6.28 21.66 1.65
N ALA A 114 5.12 22.04 1.09
CA ALA A 114 3.90 22.35 1.83
C ALA A 114 3.42 21.20 2.72
N LEU A 115 3.75 19.93 2.41
CA LEU A 115 3.43 18.79 3.28
C LEU A 115 3.99 19.01 4.69
N ARG A 116 5.18 19.60 4.81
CA ARG A 116 5.85 19.88 6.08
C ARG A 116 5.66 21.32 6.56
N SER A 117 4.61 22.01 6.08
CA SER A 117 4.23 23.32 6.60
C SER A 117 3.31 23.25 7.83
N VAL A 118 2.80 22.04 8.15
CA VAL A 118 2.10 21.74 9.40
C VAL A 118 3.10 21.52 10.55
N ASP A 119 2.62 21.39 11.79
CA ASP A 119 3.48 20.97 12.90
C ASP A 119 3.90 19.50 12.74
N THR A 120 5.19 19.27 12.50
CA THR A 120 5.78 17.93 12.34
C THR A 120 6.52 17.46 13.59
N SER A 121 6.39 18.14 14.73
CA SER A 121 7.16 17.83 15.94
C SER A 121 6.86 16.45 16.53
N ALA A 122 5.66 15.92 16.27
CA ALA A 122 5.23 14.59 16.69
C ALA A 122 5.58 13.48 15.68
N TRP A 123 6.08 13.81 14.49
CA TRP A 123 6.36 12.81 13.45
C TRP A 123 7.53 11.92 13.84
N HIS A 124 7.24 10.66 14.17
CA HIS A 124 8.22 9.72 14.66
C HIS A 124 7.77 8.27 14.50
N PHE A 125 8.61 7.39 13.97
CA PHE A 125 8.30 5.96 13.92
C PHE A 125 8.86 5.23 15.16
N PRO A 126 8.10 4.34 15.83
CA PRO A 126 8.61 3.62 17.01
C PRO A 126 9.81 2.71 16.72
N GLY A 127 9.93 2.18 15.50
CA GLY A 127 11.07 1.35 15.10
C GLY A 127 12.28 2.18 14.63
N PRO A 128 13.51 1.65 14.72
CA PRO A 128 14.67 2.28 14.08
C PRO A 128 14.44 2.46 12.57
N PRO A 129 14.87 3.59 11.96
CA PRO A 129 15.74 4.63 12.52
C PRO A 129 15.01 5.74 13.29
N HIS A 130 13.76 5.53 13.71
CA HIS A 130 12.96 6.48 14.48
C HIS A 130 12.47 7.71 13.69
N ILE A 131 12.20 7.49 12.41
CA ILE A 131 11.86 8.54 11.44
C ILE A 131 10.52 8.18 10.80
N ALA A 132 9.57 9.11 10.78
CA ALA A 132 8.31 8.92 10.09
C ALA A 132 8.48 8.94 8.56
N HIS A 133 7.56 8.30 7.85
CA HIS A 133 7.57 8.20 6.40
C HIS A 133 6.21 8.46 5.78
N THR A 134 6.25 8.95 4.53
CA THR A 134 5.06 9.14 3.69
C THR A 134 4.58 7.78 3.21
N LYS A 135 3.67 7.17 3.97
CA LYS A 135 3.29 5.77 3.87
C LYS A 135 2.30 5.48 2.73
N HIS A 136 1.37 6.39 2.48
CA HIS A 136 0.37 6.22 1.42
C HIS A 136 -0.11 7.55 0.87
N ILE A 137 -0.44 7.58 -0.42
CA ILE A 137 -0.95 8.73 -1.14
C ILE A 137 -2.22 8.29 -1.86
N ASN A 138 -3.34 8.98 -1.63
CA ASN A 138 -4.60 8.69 -2.29
C ASN A 138 -5.25 9.99 -2.81
N PHE A 139 -6.06 9.89 -3.85
CA PHE A 139 -6.69 11.03 -4.53
C PHE A 139 -8.20 10.88 -4.54
N HIS A 140 -8.91 12.00 -4.41
CA HIS A 140 -10.35 12.01 -4.55
C HIS A 140 -10.73 11.64 -6.00
N PRO A 141 -11.62 10.66 -6.23
CA PRO A 141 -11.90 10.10 -7.56
C PRO A 141 -12.50 11.11 -8.54
N GLY A 142 -13.29 12.07 -8.04
CA GLY A 142 -13.89 13.14 -8.84
C GLY A 142 -13.10 14.45 -8.88
N ASN A 143 -12.00 14.56 -8.13
CA ASN A 143 -11.21 15.79 -8.04
C ASN A 143 -9.74 15.46 -7.70
N PRO A 144 -8.88 15.26 -8.70
CA PRO A 144 -7.50 14.84 -8.49
C PRO A 144 -6.62 15.91 -7.82
N GLU A 145 -7.08 17.17 -7.70
CA GLU A 145 -6.41 18.18 -6.88
C GLU A 145 -6.65 17.98 -5.37
N THR A 146 -7.64 17.17 -4.99
CA THR A 146 -7.84 16.73 -3.61
C THR A 146 -7.09 15.43 -3.36
N MET A 147 -6.13 15.47 -2.43
CA MET A 147 -5.30 14.31 -2.06
C MET A 147 -5.21 14.14 -0.54
N PHE A 148 -4.99 12.90 -0.14
CA PHE A 148 -4.79 12.45 1.22
C PHE A 148 -3.43 11.77 1.33
N VAL A 149 -2.65 12.15 2.34
CA VAL A 149 -1.29 11.67 2.56
C VAL A 149 -1.18 11.12 3.97
N SER A 150 -0.93 9.82 4.08
CA SER A 150 -0.75 9.11 5.34
C SER A 150 0.70 9.19 5.78
N ILE A 151 0.94 9.64 7.01
CA ILE A 151 2.26 9.66 7.64
C ILE A 151 2.29 8.62 8.76
N GLU A 152 3.23 7.68 8.67
CA GLU A 152 3.41 6.59 9.65
C GLU A 152 4.70 6.89 10.43
N VAL A 153 4.68 7.39 11.67
CA VAL A 153 3.54 7.90 12.46
C VAL A 153 3.54 9.43 12.39
N GLY A 154 2.37 10.03 12.20
CA GLY A 154 2.23 11.49 12.11
C GLY A 154 0.86 12.00 11.65
N GLY A 155 -0.08 11.09 11.37
CA GLY A 155 -1.47 11.42 11.05
C GLY A 155 -1.78 11.46 9.56
N LEU A 156 -3.03 11.84 9.27
CA LEU A 156 -3.56 11.98 7.92
C LEU A 156 -3.59 13.45 7.51
N LEU A 157 -2.92 13.79 6.41
CA LEU A 157 -2.95 15.14 5.85
C LEU A 157 -3.83 15.18 4.60
N LYS A 158 -4.50 16.31 4.39
CA LYS A 158 -5.32 16.57 3.20
C LYS A 158 -4.88 17.85 2.52
N SER A 159 -4.85 17.81 1.19
CA SER A 159 -4.79 19.00 0.34
C SER A 159 -6.00 19.01 -0.58
N THR A 160 -6.47 20.20 -0.97
CA THR A 160 -7.56 20.41 -1.94
C THR A 160 -7.14 21.27 -3.13
N ASP A 161 -5.84 21.60 -3.23
CA ASP A 161 -5.26 22.55 -4.18
C ASP A 161 -4.03 21.96 -4.91
N GLY A 162 -4.00 20.64 -5.08
CA GLY A 162 -2.93 19.94 -5.80
C GLY A 162 -1.62 19.85 -5.01
N GLY A 163 -1.69 19.95 -3.68
CA GLY A 163 -0.54 19.85 -2.78
C GLY A 163 0.15 21.19 -2.49
N GLN A 164 -0.49 22.33 -2.79
CA GLN A 164 0.05 23.66 -2.47
C GLN A 164 -0.12 24.02 -0.99
N LYS A 165 -1.15 23.48 -0.34
CA LYS A 165 -1.38 23.56 1.09
C LYS A 165 -1.85 22.20 1.62
N PHE A 166 -1.42 21.87 2.84
CA PHE A 166 -1.91 20.71 3.58
C PHE A 166 -2.48 21.11 4.93
N GLU A 167 -3.47 20.35 5.38
CA GLU A 167 -4.09 20.44 6.70
C GLU A 167 -4.11 19.05 7.34
N VAL A 168 -3.89 18.98 8.65
CA VAL A 168 -4.01 17.73 9.41
C VAL A 168 -5.48 17.43 9.65
N ILE A 169 -5.92 16.22 9.29
CA ILE A 169 -7.23 15.69 9.68
C ILE A 169 -7.09 15.05 11.07
N THR A 170 -7.93 15.50 12.00
CA THR A 170 -7.93 15.03 13.38
C THR A 170 -9.11 14.08 13.64
N GLY A 171 -9.14 13.46 14.83
CA GLY A 171 -10.23 12.57 15.27
C GLY A 171 -9.97 11.08 15.06
N MET A 172 -8.74 10.70 14.73
CA MET A 172 -8.26 9.31 14.64
C MET A 172 -6.85 9.21 15.23
N ASP A 173 -6.37 7.98 15.42
CA ASP A 173 -4.98 7.67 15.80
C ASP A 173 -3.95 8.19 14.79
N ASP A 174 -2.74 8.51 15.24
CA ASP A 174 -1.70 9.12 14.39
C ASP A 174 -0.84 8.10 13.62
N ASP A 175 -0.94 6.80 13.94
CA ASP A 175 -0.29 5.71 13.20
C ASP A 175 -1.12 5.34 11.96
N VAL A 176 -1.14 6.24 10.97
CA VAL A 176 -1.97 6.10 9.77
C VAL A 176 -1.21 5.33 8.69
N HIS A 177 -1.65 4.10 8.41
CA HIS A 177 -1.01 3.24 7.40
C HIS A 177 -1.57 3.49 6.00
N ARG A 178 -2.90 3.54 5.88
CA ARG A 178 -3.56 3.63 4.57
C ARG A 178 -4.85 4.42 4.65
N THR A 179 -5.13 5.14 3.57
CA THR A 179 -6.41 5.82 3.33
C THR A 179 -7.03 5.27 2.07
N VAL A 180 -8.30 4.89 2.14
CA VAL A 180 -9.08 4.35 1.00
C VAL A 180 -10.37 5.14 0.88
N ILE A 181 -10.63 5.71 -0.29
CA ILE A 181 -11.82 6.51 -0.58
C ILE A 181 -12.79 5.64 -1.37
N ASN A 182 -14.05 5.59 -0.98
CA ASN A 182 -15.08 4.90 -1.75
C ASN A 182 -15.26 5.63 -3.10
N PRO A 183 -15.04 4.94 -4.25
CA PRO A 183 -15.09 5.59 -5.56
C PRO A 183 -16.51 6.02 -5.98
N GLN A 184 -17.55 5.43 -5.39
CA GLN A 184 -18.95 5.74 -5.68
C GLN A 184 -19.59 6.70 -4.66
N ASP A 185 -18.95 6.88 -3.50
CA ASP A 185 -19.35 7.80 -2.44
C ASP A 185 -18.10 8.41 -1.76
N PRO A 186 -17.50 9.46 -2.34
CA PRO A 186 -16.20 9.97 -1.88
C PRO A 186 -16.20 10.59 -0.48
N ASP A 187 -17.37 10.87 0.11
CA ASP A 187 -17.48 11.29 1.51
C ASP A 187 -17.25 10.11 2.48
N ARG A 188 -17.36 8.87 1.99
CA ARG A 188 -17.02 7.67 2.73
C ARG A 188 -15.55 7.28 2.55
N ILE A 189 -14.76 7.52 3.59
CA ILE A 189 -13.31 7.28 3.61
C ILE A 189 -12.99 6.34 4.77
N TYR A 190 -12.08 5.39 4.50
CA TYR A 190 -11.58 4.43 5.46
C TYR A 190 -10.11 4.70 5.72
N VAL A 191 -9.71 4.57 6.99
CA VAL A 191 -8.32 4.65 7.42
C VAL A 191 -7.99 3.39 8.21
N THR A 192 -6.91 2.70 7.81
CA THR A 192 -6.30 1.63 8.59
C THR A 192 -5.01 2.13 9.23
N GLY A 193 -4.74 1.66 10.44
CA GLY A 193 -3.64 2.17 11.25
C GLY A 193 -3.30 1.30 12.45
N GLY A 194 -2.42 1.82 13.30
CA GLY A 194 -1.91 1.12 14.47
C GLY A 194 -2.95 0.79 15.53
N ASP A 195 -4.03 1.56 15.58
CA ASP A 195 -5.17 1.38 16.48
C ASP A 195 -6.42 0.80 15.75
N GLY A 196 -6.24 0.14 14.61
CA GLY A 196 -7.35 -0.49 13.88
C GLY A 196 -7.89 0.37 12.74
N MET A 197 -9.22 0.46 12.60
CA MET A 197 -9.86 1.08 11.43
C MET A 197 -10.84 2.18 11.84
N TYR A 198 -10.67 3.33 11.20
CA TYR A 198 -11.54 4.50 11.35
C TYR A 198 -12.29 4.75 10.04
N VAL A 199 -13.54 5.17 10.13
CA VAL A 199 -14.40 5.46 8.97
C VAL A 199 -15.08 6.82 9.14
N THR A 200 -15.12 7.60 8.08
CA THR A 200 -15.90 8.83 8.00
C THR A 200 -16.97 8.68 6.93
N SER A 201 -18.09 9.39 7.08
CA SER A 201 -19.16 9.50 6.08
C SER A 201 -19.40 10.96 5.65
N ASN A 202 -18.45 11.86 5.95
CA ASN A 202 -18.55 13.30 5.64
C ASN A 202 -17.20 13.88 5.20
N GLY A 203 -16.42 13.09 4.46
CA GLY A 203 -15.19 13.56 3.80
C GLY A 203 -14.05 13.93 4.76
N GLY A 204 -14.07 13.37 5.98
CA GLY A 204 -13.08 13.57 7.03
C GLY A 204 -13.45 14.59 8.11
N GLY A 205 -14.70 15.06 8.16
CA GLY A 205 -15.18 16.00 9.19
C GLY A 205 -15.34 15.36 10.58
N SER A 206 -15.72 14.09 10.63
CA SER A 206 -15.78 13.28 11.85
C SER A 206 -15.52 11.80 11.55
N TRP A 207 -14.99 11.07 12.53
CA TRP A 207 -14.56 9.68 12.37
C TRP A 207 -15.21 8.76 13.41
N GLU A 208 -15.55 7.56 12.98
CA GLU A 208 -16.03 6.45 13.79
C GLU A 208 -14.95 5.38 13.88
N HIS A 209 -14.67 4.88 15.08
CA HIS A 209 -13.70 3.80 15.29
C HIS A 209 -14.40 2.45 15.17
N TRP A 210 -14.30 1.81 14.00
CA TRP A 210 -15.08 0.59 13.68
C TRP A 210 -14.40 -0.69 14.15
N THR A 211 -13.07 -0.73 14.19
CA THR A 211 -12.33 -1.90 14.66
C THR A 211 -11.21 -1.48 15.58
N THR A 212 -11.07 -2.14 16.72
CA THR A 212 -10.00 -1.92 17.72
C THR A 212 -8.89 -2.98 17.59
N THR A 213 -7.84 -2.87 18.42
CA THR A 213 -6.73 -3.83 18.46
C THR A 213 -7.13 -5.27 18.83
N ASP A 214 -8.32 -5.46 19.42
CA ASP A 214 -8.85 -6.78 19.81
C ASP A 214 -9.85 -7.35 18.79
N HIS A 215 -10.07 -6.65 17.67
CA HIS A 215 -11.04 -7.06 16.66
C HIS A 215 -10.62 -8.36 15.96
N GLU A 216 -11.61 -9.17 15.54
CA GLU A 216 -11.37 -10.52 14.99
C GLU A 216 -10.57 -10.55 13.68
N ILE A 217 -10.59 -9.45 12.93
CA ILE A 217 -9.78 -9.27 11.72
C ILE A 217 -8.27 -9.26 12.02
N GLY A 218 -7.88 -8.91 13.24
CA GLY A 218 -6.50 -8.61 13.63
C GLY A 218 -6.37 -7.20 14.20
N GLY A 219 -5.40 -7.01 15.09
CA GLY A 219 -5.22 -5.75 15.82
C GLY A 219 -4.39 -4.69 15.11
N TYR A 220 -3.78 -5.01 13.97
CA TYR A 220 -2.90 -4.10 13.24
C TYR A 220 -3.15 -4.19 11.72
N PRO A 221 -4.25 -3.59 11.22
CA PRO A 221 -4.55 -3.52 9.78
C PRO A 221 -3.61 -2.57 9.05
N ASP A 222 -3.07 -2.98 7.91
CA ASP A 222 -2.33 -2.09 6.98
C ASP A 222 -3.12 -1.98 5.67
N LEU A 223 -3.41 -3.10 5.03
CA LEU A 223 -3.95 -3.11 3.69
C LEU A 223 -5.48 -3.23 3.71
N LEU A 224 -6.13 -2.23 3.13
CA LEU A 224 -7.55 -2.25 2.79
C LEU A 224 -7.70 -2.01 1.29
N THR A 225 -8.59 -2.75 0.64
CA THR A 225 -9.03 -2.51 -0.74
C THR A 225 -10.53 -2.62 -0.83
N LEU A 226 -11.15 -1.74 -1.61
CA LEU A 226 -12.55 -1.81 -1.99
C LEU A 226 -12.63 -2.33 -3.42
N ARG A 227 -13.65 -3.11 -3.74
CA ARG A 227 -13.97 -3.43 -5.12
C ARG A 227 -14.52 -2.16 -5.81
N PRO A 228 -13.90 -1.65 -6.89
CA PRO A 228 -14.33 -0.39 -7.49
C PRO A 228 -15.77 -0.40 -8.05
N SER A 229 -16.19 -1.53 -8.64
CA SER A 229 -17.55 -1.68 -9.19
C SER A 229 -18.64 -1.90 -8.14
N ASP A 230 -18.28 -2.39 -6.94
CA ASP A 230 -19.18 -2.55 -5.79
C ASP A 230 -18.43 -2.31 -4.47
N PRO A 231 -18.35 -1.05 -4.01
CA PRO A 231 -17.58 -0.68 -2.81
C PRO A 231 -18.12 -1.23 -1.48
N ASN A 232 -19.23 -1.98 -1.50
CA ASN A 232 -19.64 -2.76 -0.33
C ASN A 232 -18.72 -3.98 -0.12
N VAL A 233 -18.16 -4.50 -1.21
CA VAL A 233 -17.18 -5.60 -1.16
C VAL A 233 -15.81 -5.02 -0.84
N ALA A 234 -15.28 -5.38 0.32
CA ALA A 234 -13.99 -4.92 0.82
C ALA A 234 -13.13 -6.08 1.32
N PHE A 235 -11.81 -5.92 1.22
CA PHE A 235 -10.84 -6.85 1.82
C PHE A 235 -9.86 -6.09 2.69
N VAL A 236 -9.64 -6.60 3.89
CA VAL A 236 -8.64 -6.08 4.82
C VAL A 236 -7.64 -7.19 5.16
N ALA A 237 -6.36 -6.84 5.21
CA ALA A 237 -5.34 -7.66 5.81
C ALA A 237 -4.78 -6.99 7.06
N ALA A 238 -4.78 -7.75 8.15
CA ALA A 238 -4.30 -7.29 9.44
C ALA A 238 -3.45 -8.35 10.12
N ALA A 239 -2.37 -7.91 10.74
CA ALA A 239 -1.61 -8.73 11.66
C ALA A 239 -2.29 -8.77 13.03
N HIS A 240 -1.87 -9.71 13.88
CA HIS A 240 -2.48 -9.86 15.21
C HIS A 240 -2.13 -8.69 16.14
N HIS A 241 -0.87 -8.25 16.12
CA HIS A 241 -0.33 -7.10 16.88
C HIS A 241 0.56 -6.27 15.96
N GLY A 242 1.23 -5.22 16.41
CA GLY A 242 2.18 -4.44 15.58
C GLY A 242 3.57 -5.08 15.40
N PRO A 243 4.42 -4.55 14.51
CA PRO A 243 5.73 -5.11 14.13
C PRO A 243 6.70 -5.35 15.30
N GLY A 244 6.58 -4.59 16.39
CA GLY A 244 7.36 -4.81 17.61
C GLY A 244 7.14 -6.21 18.22
N SER A 245 5.91 -6.71 18.19
CA SER A 245 5.57 -8.05 18.69
C SER A 245 6.18 -9.14 17.81
N TRP A 246 6.04 -9.02 16.49
CA TRP A 246 6.45 -10.07 15.55
C TRP A 246 7.96 -10.30 15.54
N ARG A 247 8.75 -9.23 15.76
CA ARG A 247 10.21 -9.33 15.91
C ARG A 247 10.63 -10.22 17.08
N THR A 248 9.76 -10.41 18.07
CA THR A 248 10.01 -11.25 19.25
C THR A 248 9.34 -12.62 19.12
N SER A 249 8.10 -12.68 18.66
CA SER A 249 7.33 -13.92 18.52
C SER A 249 7.71 -14.72 17.27
N HIS A 250 8.42 -14.09 16.33
CA HIS A 250 8.73 -14.63 14.99
C HIS A 250 7.45 -14.97 14.20
N ASN A 251 6.33 -14.32 14.53
CA ASN A 251 5.01 -14.58 13.95
C ASN A 251 4.12 -13.33 14.02
N ALA A 252 3.66 -12.87 12.86
CA ALA A 252 2.71 -11.76 12.73
C ALA A 252 1.26 -12.17 12.98
N GLY A 253 0.92 -13.43 12.72
CA GLY A 253 -0.43 -13.96 12.90
C GLY A 253 -1.45 -13.25 12.02
N SER A 254 -1.12 -13.03 10.75
CA SER A 254 -1.96 -12.23 9.86
C SER A 254 -3.19 -12.97 9.38
N ARG A 255 -4.25 -12.21 9.10
CA ARG A 255 -5.51 -12.67 8.52
C ARG A 255 -5.90 -11.80 7.34
N ILE A 256 -6.68 -12.38 6.44
CA ILE A 256 -7.42 -11.67 5.40
C ILE A 256 -8.90 -11.82 5.74
N SER A 257 -9.61 -10.70 5.75
CA SER A 257 -11.05 -10.67 6.01
C SER A 257 -11.78 -9.97 4.88
N ARG A 258 -12.99 -10.43 4.58
CA ARG A 258 -13.89 -9.83 3.59
C ARG A 258 -15.07 -9.16 4.28
N SER A 259 -15.53 -8.05 3.73
CA SER A 259 -16.83 -7.46 4.04
C SER A 259 -17.66 -7.39 2.77
N ASP A 260 -18.98 -7.51 2.92
CA ASP A 260 -19.98 -7.35 1.87
C ASP A 260 -20.99 -6.22 2.18
N ASP A 261 -20.71 -5.40 3.20
CA ASP A 261 -21.58 -4.30 3.64
C ASP A 261 -20.80 -2.98 3.85
N GLY A 262 -19.67 -2.85 3.16
CA GLY A 262 -18.79 -1.69 3.20
C GLY A 262 -17.98 -1.60 4.49
N GLY A 263 -17.60 -2.73 5.08
CA GLY A 263 -16.72 -2.81 6.25
C GLY A 263 -17.43 -2.74 7.60
N LYS A 264 -18.77 -2.81 7.66
CA LYS A 264 -19.52 -2.83 8.93
C LYS A 264 -19.40 -4.18 9.62
N THR A 265 -19.40 -5.26 8.85
CA THR A 265 -19.13 -6.62 9.32
C THR A 265 -18.05 -7.27 8.49
N TRP A 266 -17.32 -8.20 9.11
CA TRP A 266 -16.16 -8.87 8.50
C TRP A 266 -16.24 -10.38 8.68
N GLN A 267 -15.93 -11.12 7.63
CA GLN A 267 -15.70 -12.56 7.66
C GLN A 267 -14.21 -12.84 7.52
N VAL A 268 -13.61 -13.49 8.52
CA VAL A 268 -12.24 -14.01 8.40
C VAL A 268 -12.22 -15.14 7.37
N LEU A 269 -11.38 -15.02 6.34
CA LEU A 269 -11.29 -15.98 5.25
C LEU A 269 -10.35 -17.14 5.64
N GLY A 270 -10.80 -18.37 5.44
CA GLY A 270 -10.04 -19.59 5.77
C GLY A 270 -10.10 -20.71 4.74
N ASN A 271 -10.87 -20.55 3.65
CA ASN A 271 -10.95 -21.58 2.61
C ASN A 271 -9.69 -21.56 1.75
N GLY A 272 -8.73 -22.42 2.07
CA GLY A 272 -7.41 -22.48 1.43
C GLY A 272 -6.34 -21.60 2.08
N LEU A 273 -6.73 -20.68 2.98
CA LEU A 273 -5.79 -19.91 3.82
C LEU A 273 -5.58 -20.61 5.17
N PRO A 274 -4.37 -20.55 5.76
CA PRO A 274 -4.19 -20.84 7.17
C PRO A 274 -4.99 -19.87 8.04
N ASP A 275 -5.43 -20.30 9.23
CA ASP A 275 -6.13 -19.42 10.19
C ASP A 275 -5.30 -18.18 10.58
N ARG A 276 -3.97 -18.34 10.65
CA ARG A 276 -3.00 -17.30 10.94
C ARG A 276 -1.76 -17.49 10.07
N LEU A 277 -1.49 -16.54 9.20
CA LEU A 277 -0.26 -16.50 8.39
C LEU A 277 0.92 -16.05 9.27
N LYS A 278 2.06 -16.72 9.13
CA LYS A 278 3.28 -16.38 9.89
C LYS A 278 3.78 -14.97 9.53
N GLY A 279 3.84 -14.64 8.25
CA GLY A 279 4.27 -13.33 7.77
C GLY A 279 3.20 -12.24 7.93
N SER A 280 3.62 -10.99 8.10
CA SER A 280 2.73 -9.84 7.85
C SER A 280 2.34 -9.81 6.39
N ILE A 281 1.12 -9.37 6.07
CA ILE A 281 0.73 -9.12 4.69
C ILE A 281 1.12 -7.68 4.35
N GLU A 282 2.02 -7.53 3.38
CA GLU A 282 2.70 -6.26 3.07
C GLU A 282 2.30 -5.70 1.70
N ALA A 283 1.66 -6.52 0.86
CA ALA A 283 1.03 -6.07 -0.38
C ALA A 283 -0.31 -6.78 -0.61
N MET A 284 -1.28 -6.03 -1.18
CA MET A 284 -2.56 -6.56 -1.61
C MET A 284 -3.00 -5.79 -2.86
N SER A 285 -3.58 -6.51 -3.82
CA SER A 285 -4.13 -5.92 -5.05
C SER A 285 -5.41 -6.63 -5.45
N LEU A 286 -6.25 -5.93 -6.21
CA LEU A 286 -7.51 -6.42 -6.73
C LEU A 286 -7.60 -6.05 -8.21
N GLU A 287 -7.97 -7.01 -9.05
CA GLU A 287 -8.26 -6.80 -10.47
C GLU A 287 -9.75 -7.03 -10.69
N ASP A 288 -10.48 -5.98 -11.07
CA ASP A 288 -11.94 -6.00 -11.28
C ASP A 288 -12.25 -5.84 -12.76
N TRP A 289 -12.96 -6.81 -13.34
CA TRP A 289 -13.44 -6.76 -14.73
C TRP A 289 -14.97 -6.75 -14.81
N GLY A 290 -15.64 -6.30 -13.75
CA GLY A 290 -17.07 -6.01 -13.71
C GLY A 290 -17.93 -7.21 -13.29
N GLU A 291 -17.88 -8.32 -14.04
CA GLU A 291 -18.67 -9.51 -13.71
C GLU A 291 -18.02 -10.39 -12.63
N SER A 292 -16.69 -10.32 -12.51
CA SER A 292 -15.92 -10.99 -11.47
C SER A 292 -14.64 -10.19 -11.18
N PHE A 293 -13.87 -10.64 -10.20
CA PHE A 293 -12.63 -10.01 -9.78
C PHE A 293 -11.70 -11.04 -9.14
N SER A 294 -10.40 -10.75 -9.18
CA SER A 294 -9.36 -11.50 -8.47
C SER A 294 -8.75 -10.64 -7.37
N VAL A 295 -8.36 -11.27 -6.26
CA VAL A 295 -7.66 -10.62 -5.15
C VAL A 295 -6.37 -11.37 -4.86
N PHE A 296 -5.30 -10.61 -4.66
CA PHE A 296 -3.97 -11.14 -4.37
C PHE A 296 -3.41 -10.50 -3.10
N ALA A 297 -2.70 -11.28 -2.29
CA ALA A 297 -2.04 -10.83 -1.07
C ALA A 297 -0.64 -11.45 -0.98
N ALA A 298 0.35 -10.67 -0.55
CA ALA A 298 1.74 -11.13 -0.42
C ALA A 298 2.31 -10.84 0.96
N THR A 299 3.13 -11.75 1.45
CA THR A 299 3.62 -11.76 2.84
C THR A 299 5.09 -11.32 2.95
N ALA A 300 5.46 -10.83 4.13
CA ALA A 300 6.84 -10.59 4.53
C ALA A 300 7.74 -11.84 4.56
N THR A 301 7.15 -13.03 4.42
CA THR A 301 7.86 -14.31 4.37
C THR A 301 8.04 -14.86 2.95
N GLY A 302 7.52 -14.18 1.92
CA GLY A 302 7.79 -14.55 0.53
C GLY A 302 6.72 -15.40 -0.15
N GLU A 303 5.55 -15.56 0.48
CA GLU A 303 4.39 -16.21 -0.13
C GLU A 303 3.48 -15.18 -0.82
N VAL A 304 2.89 -15.57 -1.94
CA VAL A 304 1.80 -14.84 -2.61
C VAL A 304 0.59 -15.76 -2.69
N TRP A 305 -0.54 -15.24 -2.24
CA TRP A 305 -1.84 -15.90 -2.22
C TRP A 305 -2.76 -15.22 -3.22
N GLY A 306 -3.61 -16.01 -3.89
CA GLY A 306 -4.55 -15.52 -4.88
C GLY A 306 -5.91 -16.19 -4.76
N SER A 307 -6.94 -15.42 -5.11
CA SER A 307 -8.31 -15.87 -5.28
C SER A 307 -8.88 -15.30 -6.57
N ASP A 308 -9.43 -16.15 -7.44
CA ASP A 308 -10.07 -15.77 -8.71
C ASP A 308 -11.61 -15.82 -8.64
N ASP A 309 -12.18 -16.20 -7.49
CA ASP A 309 -13.62 -16.36 -7.25
C ASP A 309 -14.19 -15.32 -6.27
N GLY A 310 -13.53 -14.17 -6.21
CA GLY A 310 -13.90 -13.07 -5.34
C GLY A 310 -13.67 -13.34 -3.86
N GLY A 311 -12.63 -14.10 -3.50
CA GLY A 311 -12.25 -14.39 -2.12
C GLY A 311 -12.98 -15.56 -1.47
N GLN A 312 -13.74 -16.36 -2.23
CA GLN A 312 -14.45 -17.54 -1.70
C GLN A 312 -13.50 -18.70 -1.44
N SER A 313 -12.47 -18.86 -2.27
CA SER A 313 -11.37 -19.79 -2.08
C SER A 313 -10.04 -19.15 -2.44
N TRP A 314 -8.99 -19.57 -1.73
CA TRP A 314 -7.64 -19.06 -1.88
C TRP A 314 -6.66 -20.18 -2.15
N SER A 315 -5.59 -19.85 -2.86
CA SER A 315 -4.46 -20.74 -3.08
C SER A 315 -3.15 -19.97 -2.93
N GLU A 316 -2.12 -20.65 -2.43
CA GLU A 316 -0.75 -20.15 -2.54
C GLU A 316 -0.33 -20.26 -4.01
N ILE A 317 -0.23 -19.14 -4.70
CA ILE A 317 0.11 -19.11 -6.13
C ILE A 317 1.62 -19.25 -6.35
N ILE A 318 2.43 -18.80 -5.40
CA ILE A 318 3.88 -18.98 -5.37
C ILE A 318 4.42 -18.78 -3.95
N SER A 319 5.48 -19.51 -3.59
CA SER A 319 6.25 -19.33 -2.36
C SER A 319 7.75 -19.37 -2.64
N GLY A 320 8.55 -19.03 -1.61
CA GLY A 320 10.01 -18.98 -1.72
C GLY A 320 10.53 -17.77 -2.48
N LEU A 321 9.70 -16.72 -2.67
CA LEU A 321 10.23 -15.43 -3.10
C LEU A 321 11.04 -14.81 -1.97
N ALA A 322 11.95 -13.90 -2.33
CA ALA A 322 12.53 -13.01 -1.34
C ALA A 322 11.42 -12.22 -0.63
N PRO A 323 11.61 -11.82 0.64
CA PRO A 323 10.60 -11.11 1.42
C PRO A 323 9.91 -9.96 0.68
N ILE A 324 8.57 -9.92 0.70
CA ILE A 324 7.79 -8.75 0.27
C ILE A 324 7.59 -7.89 1.51
N SER A 325 8.33 -6.79 1.65
CA SER A 325 8.36 -6.09 2.92
C SER A 325 8.66 -4.60 2.77
N LYS A 326 7.96 -3.78 3.57
CA LYS A 326 8.35 -2.39 3.83
C LYS A 326 9.44 -2.38 4.89
N GLY A 327 10.57 -1.74 4.59
CA GLY A 327 11.72 -1.65 5.47
C GLY A 327 12.12 -3.01 6.03
N ASN A 328 12.31 -3.08 7.35
CA ASN A 328 12.80 -4.28 8.02
C ASN A 328 11.69 -5.11 8.68
N HIS A 329 10.45 -5.10 8.16
CA HIS A 329 9.35 -5.88 8.76
C HIS A 329 9.55 -7.40 8.64
N TYR A 330 10.25 -7.85 7.60
CA TYR A 330 10.59 -9.27 7.41
C TYR A 330 11.61 -9.81 8.43
N VAL A 331 12.37 -8.92 9.09
CA VAL A 331 13.43 -9.32 10.03
C VAL A 331 12.82 -10.13 11.18
N ASN A 332 13.41 -11.29 11.48
CA ASN A 332 12.95 -12.30 12.45
C ASN A 332 11.68 -13.07 12.04
N LEU A 333 11.06 -12.80 10.88
CA LEU A 333 10.02 -13.66 10.30
C LEU A 333 10.62 -14.74 9.39
N VAL A 334 11.76 -14.43 8.76
CA VAL A 334 12.55 -15.35 7.94
C VAL A 334 13.86 -15.71 8.64
N PRO A 335 14.43 -16.90 8.39
CA PRO A 335 15.79 -17.23 8.82
C PRO A 335 16.80 -16.21 8.29
N ALA A 336 17.88 -16.00 9.05
CA ALA A 336 19.00 -15.14 8.67
C ALA A 336 19.78 -15.68 7.47
#